data_AF-A0A1G4U1D0-F1
#
_entry.id   AF-A0A1G4U1D0-F1
#
_cell.length_a   1.000
_cell.length_b   1.000
_cell.length_c   1.000
_cell.angle_alpha   90.00
_cell.angle_beta   90.00
_cell.angle_gamma   90.00
#
_symmetry.space_group_name_H-M   'P 1'
#
loop_
_entity.id
_entity.type
_entity.pdbx_description
1 polymer ?
#
loop_
_entity_poly.entity_id
_entity_poly.type
_entity_poly.pdbx_seq_one_letter_code
_entity_poly.pdbx_strand_id
1 'polypeptide(L)'
;MARLNLLEETRYEKLPVSVYSNQHEASVAVANRIADLIRTKQAKGEKAVLGLATGVTPIGVYAELVRQHKEAGLSFKNVITFNLDEYYPMKPTAAQSYVTFMYENLFSHIDIDKANVHIPDGTLDKEAVAGYCLAYEKQIEELGGLDLQILGIGRTGHIGFNEPGSAPNSGTRMVTLDDLTRSDASRDFGGKANVPTKAITMGIGTIFKAREIILMAWNKKKAPIIKKAVEGEISGEVPATYLQLSQHVEFVLDADAASELTRFDTPWLVKDCVWDNQLKKKAVIWLANEVNKPVLKLTEEDYNNHGMAQLAVEQGPVYNINIDIFNQIQHTITGWPGGKPDADDSQRPERALPAKKRSIIFSPHPDDDVISMGGTFIRLVDQGHDVHVAYQTSGNTAVWDDDVLRYMEFAIDFTKSIGEDTTHLQKSYEDMRAFFPTKQPNEIDTQEIRNVKGFIRKTEAISGARYAGLQDDHIHFMALPFYETGKTKKNSVGEEDIQLTIDL
;
A
#
# COMPACT_ATOMS: atom_id res chain seq x y z
N MET A 1 10.21 -5.62 32.35
CA MET A 1 9.03 -6.41 32.76
C MET A 1 8.04 -6.37 31.61
N ALA A 2 7.45 -7.51 31.24
CA ALA A 2 6.36 -7.53 30.28
C ALA A 2 5.20 -6.67 30.82
N ARG A 3 4.59 -5.85 29.96
CA ARG A 3 3.45 -5.02 30.32
C ARG A 3 2.29 -5.92 30.72
N LEU A 4 1.61 -5.59 31.81
CA LEU A 4 0.41 -6.30 32.23
C LEU A 4 -0.73 -5.97 31.25
N ASN A 5 -1.14 -6.95 30.47
CA ASN A 5 -2.24 -6.81 29.53
C ASN A 5 -3.55 -7.08 30.27
N LEU A 6 -4.39 -6.05 30.42
CA LEU A 6 -5.62 -6.11 31.22
C LEU A 6 -6.80 -6.69 30.45
N LEU A 7 -6.73 -6.71 29.12
CA LEU A 7 -7.78 -7.25 28.26
C LEU A 7 -7.30 -8.57 27.66
N GLU A 8 -8.08 -9.62 27.88
CA GLU A 8 -7.78 -10.95 27.32
C GLU A 8 -7.74 -10.92 25.79
N GLU A 9 -8.58 -10.08 25.17
CA GLU A 9 -8.64 -9.91 23.71
C GLU A 9 -7.30 -9.49 23.10
N THR A 10 -6.49 -8.72 23.84
CA THR A 10 -5.22 -8.19 23.34
C THR A 10 -4.03 -8.99 23.84
N ARG A 11 -4.21 -10.16 24.48
CA ARG A 11 -3.13 -10.88 25.19
C ARG A 11 -1.88 -11.23 24.36
N TYR A 12 -2.01 -11.34 23.04
CA TYR A 12 -0.89 -11.56 22.12
C TYR A 12 -0.19 -10.27 21.69
N GLU A 13 -0.85 -9.12 21.84
CA GLU A 13 -0.25 -7.82 21.55
C GLU A 13 0.76 -7.45 22.65
N LYS A 14 2.02 -7.34 22.26
CA LYS A 14 3.13 -6.98 23.16
C LYS A 14 3.28 -5.46 23.34
N LEU A 15 2.46 -4.68 22.64
CA LEU A 15 2.46 -3.23 22.54
C LEU A 15 1.03 -2.68 22.53
N PRO A 16 0.78 -1.42 22.94
CA PRO A 16 -0.54 -0.84 22.79
C PRO A 16 -0.84 -0.55 21.31
N VAL A 17 -2.03 -0.99 20.89
CA VAL A 17 -2.54 -0.82 19.54
C VAL A 17 -3.90 -0.13 19.58
N SER A 18 -3.98 1.04 18.94
CA SER A 18 -5.23 1.76 18.69
C SER A 18 -5.65 1.56 17.24
N VAL A 19 -6.88 1.05 17.05
CA VAL A 19 -7.44 0.75 15.73
C VAL A 19 -8.59 1.71 15.44
N TYR A 20 -8.51 2.39 14.30
CA TYR A 20 -9.51 3.32 13.81
C TYR A 20 -10.24 2.72 12.61
N SER A 21 -11.44 3.22 12.32
CA SER A 21 -12.25 2.73 11.20
C SER A 21 -11.58 2.97 9.84
N ASN A 22 -10.83 4.06 9.70
CA ASN A 22 -10.11 4.40 8.48
C ASN A 22 -8.88 5.27 8.77
N GLN A 23 -7.99 5.39 7.77
CA GLN A 23 -6.75 6.17 7.87
C GLN A 23 -6.99 7.67 8.14
N HIS A 24 -8.14 8.23 7.74
CA HIS A 24 -8.43 9.66 7.92
C HIS A 24 -8.68 9.97 9.40
N GLU A 25 -9.56 9.21 10.05
CA GLU A 25 -9.82 9.35 11.50
C GLU A 25 -8.55 9.13 12.32
N ALA A 26 -7.76 8.10 11.99
CA ALA A 26 -6.47 7.85 12.64
C ALA A 26 -5.52 9.05 12.49
N SER A 27 -5.42 9.60 11.28
CA SER A 27 -4.57 10.75 10.98
C SER A 27 -4.99 11.99 11.76
N VAL A 28 -6.30 12.24 11.87
CA VAL A 28 -6.83 13.37 12.67
C VAL A 28 -6.52 13.18 14.15
N ALA A 29 -6.66 11.97 14.68
CA ALA A 29 -6.33 11.69 16.08
C ALA A 29 -4.85 11.92 16.39
N VAL A 30 -3.94 11.47 15.51
CA VAL A 30 -2.49 11.71 15.66
C VAL A 30 -2.16 13.20 15.52
N ALA A 31 -2.76 13.90 14.55
CA ALA A 31 -2.57 15.34 14.38
C ALA A 31 -3.02 16.13 15.62
N ASN A 32 -4.15 15.75 16.23
CA ASN A 32 -4.63 16.35 17.48
C ASN A 32 -3.64 16.17 18.64
N ARG A 33 -3.04 14.97 18.80
CA ARG A 33 -2.00 14.75 19.82
C ARG A 33 -0.79 15.65 19.63
N ILE A 34 -0.32 15.77 18.38
CA ILE A 34 0.79 16.67 18.05
C ILE A 34 0.41 18.12 18.35
N ALA A 35 -0.78 18.56 17.92
CA ALA A 35 -1.26 19.92 18.16
C ALA A 35 -1.40 20.23 19.65
N ASP A 36 -1.89 19.29 20.46
CA ASP A 36 -2.04 19.45 21.90
C ASP A 36 -0.70 19.48 22.62
N LEU A 37 0.29 18.69 22.18
CA LEU A 37 1.66 18.78 22.64
C LEU A 37 2.24 20.18 22.35
N ILE A 38 2.09 20.67 21.12
CA ILE A 38 2.56 22.00 20.72
C ILE A 38 1.92 23.08 21.61
N ARG A 39 0.59 23.07 21.75
CA ARG A 39 -0.16 24.01 22.59
C ARG A 39 0.31 23.96 24.05
N THR A 40 0.50 22.75 24.59
CA THR A 40 0.93 22.54 25.98
C THR A 40 2.33 23.09 26.22
N LYS A 41 3.27 22.82 25.31
CA LYS A 41 4.64 23.34 25.38
C LYS A 41 4.66 24.86 25.23
N GLN A 42 3.89 25.39 24.28
CA GLN A 42 3.77 26.82 24.05
C GLN A 42 3.22 27.56 25.27
N ALA A 43 2.19 27.00 25.93
CA ALA A 43 1.61 27.56 27.15
C ALA A 43 2.63 27.62 28.31
N LYS A 44 3.63 26.74 28.32
CA LYS A 44 4.74 26.73 29.29
C LYS A 44 5.93 27.60 28.86
N GLY A 45 5.90 28.21 27.67
CA GLY A 45 7.04 28.91 27.09
C GLY A 45 8.18 27.98 26.64
N GLU A 46 7.91 26.68 26.49
CA GLU A 46 8.85 25.66 26.06
C GLU A 46 8.79 25.44 24.54
N LYS A 47 9.88 24.91 23.99
CA LYS A 47 9.89 24.39 22.61
C LYS A 47 9.27 23.00 22.56
N ALA A 48 8.52 22.71 21.51
CA ALA A 48 8.06 21.36 21.19
C ALA A 48 9.04 20.73 20.19
N VAL A 49 9.69 19.63 20.56
CA VAL A 49 10.69 18.97 19.73
C VAL A 49 10.08 17.71 19.10
N LEU A 50 9.90 17.72 17.78
CA LEU A 50 9.16 16.69 17.06
C LEU A 50 10.06 15.88 16.13
N GLY A 51 9.98 14.56 16.22
CA GLY A 51 10.51 13.63 15.25
C GLY A 51 9.50 13.33 14.15
N LEU A 52 9.85 13.58 12.89
CA LEU A 52 8.94 13.49 11.75
C LEU A 52 9.35 12.38 10.76
N ALA A 53 8.36 11.72 10.18
CA ALA A 53 8.52 10.67 9.17
C ALA A 53 8.09 11.16 7.78
N THR A 54 8.56 10.50 6.74
CA THR A 54 8.13 10.75 5.35
C THR A 54 7.30 9.59 4.80
N GLY A 55 6.98 9.63 3.51
CA GLY A 55 6.19 8.61 2.82
C GLY A 55 4.68 8.87 2.88
N VAL A 56 3.90 7.93 2.34
CA VAL A 56 2.45 8.12 2.15
C VAL A 56 1.68 8.17 3.47
N THR A 57 2.11 7.40 4.47
CA THR A 57 1.44 7.26 5.77
C THR A 57 1.19 8.60 6.50
N PRO A 58 2.19 9.46 6.73
CA PRO A 58 1.99 10.70 7.49
C PRO A 58 1.32 11.85 6.72
N ILE A 59 1.05 11.73 5.40
CA ILE A 59 0.46 12.82 4.60
C ILE A 59 -0.86 13.31 5.21
N GLY A 60 -1.73 12.40 5.66
CA GLY A 60 -3.00 12.75 6.30
C GLY A 60 -2.83 13.55 7.58
N VAL A 61 -1.82 13.23 8.38
CA VAL A 61 -1.47 13.95 9.62
C VAL A 61 -1.00 15.36 9.29
N TYR A 62 -0.13 15.51 8.29
CA TYR A 62 0.37 16.82 7.86
C TYR A 62 -0.73 17.71 7.30
N ALA A 63 -1.62 17.15 6.45
CA ALA A 63 -2.76 17.88 5.92
C ALA A 63 -3.66 18.42 7.05
N GLU A 64 -3.93 17.62 8.07
CA GLU A 64 -4.73 18.05 9.22
C GLU A 64 -4.01 19.10 10.08
N LEU A 65 -2.71 18.96 10.32
CA LEU A 65 -1.92 19.98 11.03
C LEU A 65 -1.91 21.32 10.28
N VAL A 66 -1.80 21.30 8.95
CA VAL A 66 -1.91 22.49 8.10
C VAL A 66 -3.30 23.11 8.20
N ARG A 67 -4.36 22.30 8.20
CA ARG A 67 -5.73 22.78 8.40
C ARG A 67 -5.88 23.46 9.77
N GLN A 68 -5.39 22.83 10.84
CA GLN A 68 -5.43 23.42 12.19
C GLN A 68 -4.62 24.71 12.30
N HIS A 69 -3.50 24.84 11.58
CA HIS A 69 -2.77 26.10 11.49
C HIS A 69 -3.62 27.21 10.86
N LYS A 70 -4.20 26.93 9.69
CA LYS A 70 -4.95 27.90 8.89
C LYS A 70 -6.30 28.28 9.53
N GLU A 71 -6.97 27.33 10.17
CA GLU A 71 -8.36 27.49 10.61
C GLU A 71 -8.52 27.57 12.14
N ALA A 72 -7.64 26.93 12.91
CA ALA A 72 -7.75 26.81 14.37
C ALA A 72 -6.63 27.52 15.15
N GLY A 73 -5.77 28.28 14.46
CA GLY A 73 -4.74 29.12 15.08
C GLY A 73 -3.57 28.35 15.72
N LEU A 74 -3.34 27.08 15.36
CA LEU A 74 -2.16 26.34 15.81
C LEU A 74 -0.88 27.01 15.25
N SER A 75 0.09 27.37 16.10
CA SER A 75 1.35 27.99 15.66
C SER A 75 2.53 27.05 15.83
N PHE A 76 3.45 27.10 14.87
CA PHE A 76 4.67 26.29 14.82
C PHE A 76 5.94 27.11 15.11
N LYS A 77 5.82 28.39 15.52
CA LYS A 77 6.98 29.26 15.84
C LYS A 77 7.86 28.73 16.97
N ASN A 78 7.31 27.95 17.89
CA ASN A 78 8.04 27.31 18.99
C ASN A 78 8.32 25.82 18.75
N VAL A 79 8.16 25.34 17.52
CA VAL A 79 8.42 23.94 17.14
C VAL A 79 9.82 23.79 16.55
N ILE A 80 10.49 22.70 16.90
CA ILE A 80 11.75 22.24 16.31
C ILE A 80 11.52 20.81 15.80
N THR A 81 11.95 20.52 14.57
CA THR A 81 11.66 19.23 13.93
C THR A 81 12.92 18.51 13.48
N PHE A 82 12.98 17.21 13.70
CA PHE A 82 14.02 16.30 13.22
C PHE A 82 13.39 15.21 12.36
N ASN A 83 13.75 15.14 11.08
CA ASN A 83 13.31 14.06 10.19
C ASN A 83 14.14 12.78 10.38
N LEU A 84 13.49 11.63 10.19
CA LEU A 84 14.15 10.33 10.33
C LEU A 84 15.31 10.14 9.35
N ASP A 85 15.18 10.57 8.09
CA ASP A 85 16.09 10.15 7.05
C ASP A 85 16.14 11.09 5.84
N GLU A 86 17.14 10.87 4.97
CA GLU A 86 17.23 11.36 3.60
C GLU A 86 18.07 10.37 2.76
N TYR A 87 17.75 10.25 1.48
CA TYR A 87 18.54 9.45 0.53
C TYR A 87 19.97 9.99 0.37
N TYR A 88 20.91 9.12 -0.03
CA TYR A 88 22.30 9.50 -0.25
C TYR A 88 22.90 8.85 -1.52
N PRO A 89 23.51 9.64 -2.43
CA PRO A 89 23.43 11.10 -2.49
C PRO A 89 22.02 11.56 -2.90
N MET A 90 21.59 12.71 -2.41
CA MET A 90 20.31 13.31 -2.80
C MET A 90 20.40 14.84 -2.78
N LYS A 91 19.94 15.48 -3.85
CA LYS A 91 19.82 16.95 -3.88
C LYS A 91 18.50 17.36 -3.25
N PRO A 92 18.48 18.43 -2.43
CA PRO A 92 17.25 18.89 -1.76
C PRO A 92 16.18 19.42 -2.72
N THR A 93 16.53 19.65 -3.99
CA THR A 93 15.62 20.09 -5.06
C THR A 93 15.09 18.94 -5.92
N ALA A 94 15.56 17.70 -5.70
CA ALA A 94 15.06 16.55 -6.43
C ALA A 94 13.62 16.26 -6.00
N ALA A 95 12.76 15.84 -6.94
CA ALA A 95 11.36 15.53 -6.64
C ALA A 95 11.21 14.39 -5.61
N GLN A 96 12.18 13.47 -5.57
CA GLN A 96 12.21 12.33 -4.66
C GLN A 96 12.89 12.63 -3.31
N SER A 97 13.44 13.83 -3.12
CA SER A 97 14.08 14.21 -1.85
C SER A 97 13.05 14.33 -0.75
N TYR A 98 13.42 13.88 0.45
CA TYR A 98 12.62 14.06 1.64
C TYR A 98 12.55 15.53 2.09
N VAL A 99 13.52 16.37 1.70
CA VAL A 99 13.38 17.83 1.77
C VAL A 99 12.19 18.32 0.95
N THR A 100 12.13 18.00 -0.35
CA THR A 100 11.00 18.38 -1.22
C THR A 100 9.68 17.89 -0.64
N PHE A 101 9.61 16.60 -0.27
CA PHE A 101 8.43 16.00 0.34
C PHE A 101 7.92 16.79 1.56
N MET A 102 8.80 17.15 2.50
CA MET A 102 8.40 17.84 3.72
C MET A 102 7.94 19.28 3.47
N TYR A 103 8.56 19.99 2.53
CA TYR A 103 8.13 21.34 2.14
C TYR A 103 6.79 21.31 1.39
N GLU A 104 6.56 20.32 0.53
CA GLU A 104 5.29 20.18 -0.19
C GLU A 104 4.12 19.85 0.74
N ASN A 105 4.33 19.00 1.75
CA ASN A 105 3.25 18.48 2.60
C ASN A 105 3.06 19.25 3.91
N LEU A 106 4.08 19.95 4.43
CA LEU A 106 4.01 20.61 5.73
C LEU A 106 4.67 22.00 5.75
N PHE A 107 5.99 22.08 5.57
CA PHE A 107 6.75 23.26 5.99
C PHE A 107 6.45 24.55 5.21
N SER A 108 6.01 24.45 3.94
CA SER A 108 5.59 25.63 3.17
C SER A 108 4.21 26.17 3.57
N HIS A 109 3.48 25.47 4.43
CA HIS A 109 2.07 25.78 4.75
C HIS A 109 1.84 26.18 6.21
N ILE A 110 2.90 26.28 7.01
CA ILE A 110 2.88 26.60 8.44
C ILE A 110 3.89 27.69 8.78
N ASP A 111 3.79 28.31 9.97
CA ASP A 111 4.64 29.41 10.43
C ASP A 111 5.89 28.95 11.21
N ILE A 112 6.45 27.78 10.86
CA ILE A 112 7.70 27.29 11.45
C ILE A 112 8.91 28.10 10.99
N ASP A 113 9.85 28.36 11.89
CA ASP A 113 11.15 28.94 11.52
C ASP A 113 11.98 27.90 10.77
N LYS A 114 12.51 28.25 9.59
CA LYS A 114 13.35 27.36 8.78
C LYS A 114 14.62 26.92 9.52
N ALA A 115 15.13 27.73 10.45
CA ALA A 115 16.28 27.37 11.28
C ALA A 115 15.99 26.22 12.25
N ASN A 116 14.71 25.92 12.51
CA ASN A 116 14.26 24.85 13.39
C ASN A 116 13.87 23.57 12.62
N VAL A 117 14.15 23.50 11.31
CA VAL A 117 13.87 22.34 10.47
C VAL A 117 15.16 21.58 10.20
N HIS A 118 15.25 20.35 10.71
CA HIS A 118 16.45 19.51 10.60
C HIS A 118 16.15 18.22 9.81
N ILE A 119 16.58 18.17 8.55
CA ILE A 119 16.52 16.99 7.69
C ILE A 119 17.95 16.53 7.39
N PRO A 120 18.25 15.22 7.41
CA PRO A 120 19.56 14.70 7.02
C PRO A 120 20.05 15.23 5.66
N ASP A 121 21.32 15.63 5.56
CA ASP A 121 21.86 16.25 4.35
C ASP A 121 22.46 15.21 3.39
N GLY A 122 21.71 14.92 2.33
CA GLY A 122 22.10 14.00 1.25
C GLY A 122 23.18 14.54 0.29
N THR A 123 23.65 15.78 0.46
CA THR A 123 24.64 16.42 -0.43
C THR A 123 26.07 16.39 0.10
N LEU A 124 26.25 15.94 1.34
CA LEU A 124 27.55 15.90 2.01
C LEU A 124 28.55 15.01 1.27
N ASP A 125 29.83 15.38 1.35
CA ASP A 125 30.91 14.46 1.04
C ASP A 125 30.88 13.28 2.02
N LYS A 126 31.17 12.09 1.51
CA LYS A 126 31.03 10.82 2.25
C LYS A 126 31.82 10.82 3.57
N GLU A 127 32.99 11.45 3.57
CA GLU A 127 33.90 11.56 4.70
C GLU A 127 33.32 12.47 5.81
N ALA A 128 32.46 13.42 5.46
CA ALA A 128 31.82 14.34 6.41
C ALA A 128 30.58 13.74 7.09
N VAL A 129 29.98 12.69 6.51
CA VAL A 129 28.70 12.12 6.98
C VAL A 129 28.78 11.63 8.43
N ALA A 130 29.87 10.97 8.84
CA ALA A 130 30.01 10.48 10.21
C ALA A 130 29.99 11.63 11.24
N GLY A 131 30.70 12.73 10.95
CA GLY A 131 30.70 13.92 11.80
C GLY A 131 29.34 14.62 11.83
N TYR A 132 28.66 14.68 10.68
CA TYR A 132 27.30 15.21 10.58
C TYR A 132 26.31 14.41 11.43
N CYS A 133 26.32 13.09 11.35
CA CYS A 133 25.44 12.22 12.14
C CYS A 133 25.63 12.43 13.65
N LEU A 134 26.87 12.57 14.12
CA LEU A 134 27.16 12.87 15.53
C LEU A 134 26.65 14.25 15.95
N ALA A 135 26.77 15.25 15.08
CA ALA A 135 26.23 16.59 15.33
C ALA A 135 24.68 16.58 15.38
N TYR A 136 24.05 15.79 14.52
CA TYR A 136 22.59 15.60 14.49
C TYR A 136 22.07 15.03 15.82
N GLU A 137 22.71 13.97 16.33
CA GLU A 137 22.42 13.39 17.65
C GLU A 137 22.61 14.41 18.78
N LYS A 138 23.73 15.15 18.75
CA LYS A 138 24.05 16.14 19.77
C LYS A 138 23.00 17.25 19.84
N GLN A 139 22.49 17.72 18.71
CA GLN A 139 21.43 18.73 18.67
C GLN A 139 20.14 18.22 19.33
N ILE A 140 19.77 16.96 19.11
CA ILE A 140 18.60 16.34 19.77
C ILE A 140 18.82 16.27 21.28
N GLU A 141 20.02 15.86 21.72
CA GLU A 141 20.36 15.76 23.15
C GLU A 141 20.40 17.13 23.85
N GLU A 142 20.96 18.16 23.20
CA GLU A 142 21.02 19.54 23.71
C GLU A 142 19.62 20.16 23.91
N LEU A 143 18.62 19.71 23.13
CA LEU A 143 17.23 20.10 23.27
C LEU A 143 16.45 19.26 24.31
N GLY A 144 17.10 18.30 24.97
CA GLY A 144 16.49 17.44 25.98
C GLY A 144 15.70 16.25 25.41
N GLY A 145 16.01 15.86 24.17
CA GLY A 145 15.39 14.75 23.44
C GLY A 145 14.15 15.15 22.64
N LEU A 146 13.59 14.18 21.92
CA LEU A 146 12.33 14.35 21.19
C LEU A 146 11.15 14.24 22.14
N ASP A 147 10.21 15.19 22.09
CA ASP A 147 8.96 15.11 22.83
C ASP A 147 8.02 14.06 22.22
N LEU A 148 7.99 13.97 20.89
CA LEU A 148 7.17 13.00 20.16
C LEU A 148 7.84 12.62 18.84
N GLN A 149 7.90 11.32 18.53
CA GLN A 149 8.38 10.79 17.25
C GLN A 149 7.25 10.04 16.54
N ILE A 150 6.87 10.50 15.34
CA ILE A 150 6.01 9.70 14.46
C ILE A 150 6.84 8.78 13.56
N LEU A 151 6.37 7.57 13.33
CA LEU A 151 7.03 6.55 12.51
C LEU A 151 6.05 5.97 11.50
N GLY A 152 6.56 5.56 10.35
CA GLY A 152 5.91 4.58 9.47
C GLY A 152 6.62 3.23 9.59
N ILE A 153 6.02 2.19 9.01
CA ILE A 153 6.61 0.85 8.92
C ILE A 153 6.71 0.37 7.46
N GLY A 154 7.89 -0.09 7.07
CA GLY A 154 8.15 -0.75 5.79
C GLY A 154 7.56 -2.14 5.70
N ARG A 155 7.51 -2.74 4.49
CA ARG A 155 7.09 -4.15 4.33
C ARG A 155 8.07 -5.13 4.99
N THR A 156 9.34 -4.74 5.11
CA THR A 156 10.38 -5.47 5.85
C THR A 156 10.31 -5.25 7.37
N GLY A 157 9.45 -4.34 7.85
CA GLY A 157 9.41 -3.96 9.25
C GLY A 157 10.46 -2.93 9.65
N HIS A 158 11.13 -2.30 8.69
CA HIS A 158 12.00 -1.16 8.97
C HIS A 158 11.21 0.03 9.53
N ILE A 159 11.90 0.85 10.33
CA ILE A 159 11.45 2.17 10.80
C ILE A 159 12.50 3.20 10.39
N GLY A 160 12.11 4.25 9.67
CA GLY A 160 13.04 5.01 8.83
C GLY A 160 13.78 4.06 7.86
N PHE A 161 15.08 4.27 7.61
CA PHE A 161 15.90 3.27 6.90
C PHE A 161 16.68 2.32 7.84
N ASN A 162 16.15 2.03 9.03
CA ASN A 162 16.69 0.95 9.86
C ASN A 162 16.20 -0.40 9.31
N GLU A 163 16.94 -0.91 8.31
CA GLU A 163 16.68 -2.16 7.60
C GLU A 163 16.89 -3.42 8.46
N PRO A 164 16.40 -4.60 8.03
CA PRO A 164 16.73 -5.88 8.64
C PRO A 164 18.23 -6.03 8.91
N GLY A 165 18.58 -6.49 10.11
CA GLY A 165 19.96 -6.55 10.62
C GLY A 165 20.42 -5.30 11.37
N SER A 166 19.60 -4.24 11.46
CA SER A 166 19.92 -3.05 12.25
C SER A 166 20.00 -3.34 13.76
N ALA A 167 20.99 -2.74 14.42
CA ALA A 167 21.17 -2.87 15.86
C ALA A 167 20.16 -2.00 16.64
N PRO A 168 19.60 -2.50 17.76
CA PRO A 168 18.61 -1.76 18.56
C PRO A 168 19.18 -0.53 19.27
N ASN A 169 20.50 -0.49 19.51
CA ASN A 169 21.21 0.63 20.13
C ASN A 169 21.89 1.55 19.10
N SER A 170 21.49 1.46 17.82
CA SER A 170 22.09 2.28 16.76
C SER A 170 21.73 3.76 16.92
N GLY A 171 22.70 4.64 16.63
CA GLY A 171 22.47 6.08 16.42
C GLY A 171 22.32 6.42 14.94
N THR A 172 22.22 7.72 14.66
CA THR A 172 22.16 8.27 13.30
C THR A 172 23.39 7.84 12.50
N ARG A 173 23.18 7.30 11.30
CA ARG A 173 24.25 6.74 10.46
C ARG A 173 23.88 6.68 8.98
N MET A 174 24.89 6.52 8.14
CA MET A 174 24.68 6.08 6.76
C MET A 174 24.38 4.57 6.74
N VAL A 175 23.37 4.18 5.98
CA VAL A 175 22.96 2.79 5.77
C VAL A 175 22.94 2.46 4.29
N THR A 176 23.10 1.17 3.98
CA THR A 176 22.81 0.62 2.65
C THR A 176 21.36 0.17 2.66
N LEU A 177 20.59 0.55 1.64
CA LEU A 177 19.17 0.23 1.54
C LEU A 177 18.97 -1.23 1.15
N ASP A 178 17.94 -1.85 1.75
CA ASP A 178 17.55 -3.21 1.40
C ASP A 178 16.97 -3.27 -0.02
N ASP A 179 17.13 -4.42 -0.66
CA ASP A 179 16.69 -4.64 -2.02
C ASP A 179 15.17 -4.50 -2.17
N LEU A 180 14.40 -4.93 -1.15
CA LEU A 180 12.95 -4.77 -1.11
C LEU A 180 12.55 -3.31 -0.90
N THR A 181 13.27 -2.56 -0.06
CA THR A 181 13.05 -1.12 0.12
C THR A 181 13.29 -0.36 -1.17
N ARG A 182 14.35 -0.70 -1.92
CA ARG A 182 14.59 -0.12 -3.25
C ARG A 182 13.51 -0.53 -4.26
N SER A 183 13.00 -1.76 -4.17
CA SER A 183 11.87 -2.19 -5.00
C SER A 183 10.59 -1.43 -4.67
N ASP A 184 10.33 -1.12 -3.40
CA ASP A 184 9.17 -0.34 -2.96
C ASP A 184 9.25 1.11 -3.43
N ALA A 185 10.43 1.72 -3.33
CA ALA A 185 10.68 3.07 -3.80
C ALA A 185 10.79 3.16 -5.33
N SER A 186 11.02 2.04 -6.04
CA SER A 186 11.30 2.04 -7.49
C SER A 186 10.30 2.84 -8.31
N ARG A 187 9.03 2.80 -7.93
CA ARG A 187 7.95 3.53 -8.60
C ARG A 187 8.13 5.04 -8.51
N ASP A 188 8.70 5.56 -7.43
CA ASP A 188 8.94 7.00 -7.21
C ASP A 188 10.22 7.50 -7.92
N PHE A 189 11.07 6.57 -8.33
CA PHE A 189 12.32 6.81 -9.06
C PHE A 189 12.27 6.34 -10.52
N GLY A 190 11.09 6.01 -11.06
CA GLY A 190 10.97 5.55 -12.45
C GLY A 190 11.78 4.27 -12.76
N GLY A 191 12.00 3.44 -11.74
CA GLY A 191 12.79 2.20 -11.84
C GLY A 191 13.74 2.02 -10.66
N LYS A 192 13.96 0.76 -10.28
CA LYS A 192 14.82 0.40 -9.13
C LYS A 192 16.28 0.82 -9.33
N ALA A 193 16.76 0.83 -10.58
CA ALA A 193 18.13 1.24 -10.92
C ALA A 193 18.41 2.70 -10.54
N ASN A 194 17.38 3.55 -10.53
CA ASN A 194 17.49 4.97 -10.21
C ASN A 194 17.35 5.25 -8.70
N VAL A 195 16.94 4.26 -7.90
CA VAL A 195 16.84 4.41 -6.45
C VAL A 195 18.25 4.40 -5.85
N PRO A 196 18.63 5.43 -5.07
CA PRO A 196 19.90 5.46 -4.34
C PRO A 196 20.12 4.18 -3.54
N THR A 197 21.37 3.75 -3.45
CA THR A 197 21.72 2.52 -2.72
C THR A 197 21.94 2.78 -1.24
N LYS A 198 21.98 4.04 -0.82
CA LYS A 198 22.27 4.46 0.55
C LYS A 198 21.32 5.57 1.00
N ALA A 199 21.24 5.72 2.31
CA ALA A 199 20.55 6.83 2.97
C ALA A 199 21.27 7.18 4.27
N ILE A 200 21.01 8.38 4.78
CA ILE A 200 21.33 8.76 6.16
C ILE A 200 20.03 8.62 6.95
N THR A 201 20.09 7.93 8.08
CA THR A 201 18.90 7.66 8.91
C THR A 201 19.22 7.78 10.39
N MET A 202 18.26 8.31 11.15
CA MET A 202 18.18 8.25 12.59
C MET A 202 18.15 6.79 13.04
N GLY A 203 18.93 6.47 14.07
CA GLY A 203 19.03 5.12 14.58
C GLY A 203 17.88 4.74 15.54
N ILE A 204 17.73 3.44 15.77
CA ILE A 204 16.68 2.89 16.65
C ILE A 204 16.89 3.37 18.10
N GLY A 205 18.14 3.45 18.55
CA GLY A 205 18.48 3.93 19.89
C GLY A 205 18.08 5.39 20.09
N THR A 206 18.18 6.22 19.05
CA THR A 206 17.75 7.63 19.07
C THR A 206 16.24 7.73 19.12
N ILE A 207 15.54 6.95 18.30
CA ILE A 207 14.06 6.86 18.29
C ILE A 207 13.54 6.47 19.68
N PHE A 208 14.18 5.51 20.36
CA PHE A 208 13.79 5.07 21.70
C PHE A 208 13.92 6.12 22.79
N LYS A 209 14.76 7.13 22.61
CA LYS A 209 14.90 8.23 23.58
C LYS A 209 13.73 9.22 23.50
N ALA A 210 12.85 9.13 22.51
CA ALA A 210 11.67 9.98 22.43
C ALA A 210 10.73 9.72 23.61
N ARG A 211 10.12 10.80 24.14
CA ARG A 211 9.17 10.72 25.26
C ARG A 211 7.85 10.06 24.88
N GLU A 212 7.54 10.08 23.59
CA GLU A 212 6.38 9.45 22.97
C GLU A 212 6.73 9.02 21.55
N ILE A 213 6.31 7.82 21.16
CA ILE A 213 6.53 7.25 19.83
C ILE A 213 5.18 6.78 19.30
N ILE A 214 4.80 7.25 18.12
CA ILE A 214 3.58 6.84 17.43
C ILE A 214 3.97 6.18 16.12
N LEU A 215 3.80 4.86 16.01
CA LEU A 215 3.97 4.15 14.74
C LEU A 215 2.63 4.03 14.04
N MET A 216 2.58 4.49 12.80
CA MET A 216 1.37 4.50 11.97
C MET A 216 1.47 3.48 10.83
N ALA A 217 0.39 2.76 10.57
CA ALA A 217 0.30 1.88 9.41
C ALA A 217 -1.13 1.76 8.89
N TRP A 218 -1.29 2.00 7.60
CA TRP A 218 -2.57 1.98 6.90
C TRP A 218 -2.62 0.84 5.90
N ASN A 219 -3.83 0.42 5.54
CA ASN A 219 -4.19 -0.56 4.54
C ASN A 219 -3.72 -2.01 4.78
N LYS A 220 -4.39 -2.92 4.08
CA LYS A 220 -4.21 -4.37 4.24
C LYS A 220 -2.81 -4.85 3.88
N LYS A 221 -2.06 -4.13 3.03
CA LYS A 221 -0.69 -4.52 2.65
C LYS A 221 0.28 -4.45 3.84
N LYS A 222 -0.07 -3.75 4.91
CA LYS A 222 0.72 -3.65 6.14
C LYS A 222 0.34 -4.70 7.19
N ALA A 223 -0.80 -5.38 7.05
CA ALA A 223 -1.29 -6.31 8.06
C ALA A 223 -0.31 -7.43 8.44
N PRO A 224 0.37 -8.11 7.49
CA PRO A 224 1.32 -9.18 7.85
C PRO A 224 2.50 -8.68 8.68
N ILE A 225 3.05 -7.50 8.34
CA ILE A 225 4.21 -6.96 9.04
C ILE A 225 3.82 -6.37 10.40
N ILE A 226 2.60 -5.82 10.50
CA ILE A 226 2.05 -5.35 11.77
C ILE A 226 1.84 -6.51 12.74
N LYS A 227 1.27 -7.64 12.30
CA LYS A 227 1.16 -8.84 13.13
C LYS A 227 2.52 -9.27 13.69
N LYS A 228 3.54 -9.33 12.83
CA LYS A 228 4.92 -9.65 13.25
C LYS A 228 5.48 -8.64 14.26
N ALA A 229 5.29 -7.34 14.03
CA ALA A 229 5.82 -6.28 14.89
C ALA A 229 5.14 -6.23 16.26
N VAL A 230 3.83 -6.48 16.31
CA VAL A 230 2.99 -6.36 17.51
C VAL A 230 2.94 -7.64 18.33
N GLU A 231 2.80 -8.81 17.68
CA GLU A 231 2.57 -10.10 18.34
C GLU A 231 3.80 -11.03 18.30
N GLY A 232 4.69 -10.83 17.32
CA GLY A 232 5.86 -11.67 17.10
C GLY A 232 6.98 -11.49 18.12
N GLU A 233 8.00 -12.35 18.04
CA GLU A 233 9.22 -12.23 18.84
C GLU A 233 10.11 -11.08 18.38
N ILE A 234 10.84 -10.50 19.32
CA ILE A 234 11.83 -9.46 19.03
C ILE A 234 12.92 -10.05 18.14
N SER A 235 13.14 -9.44 16.98
CA SER A 235 14.10 -9.92 15.98
C SER A 235 14.71 -8.76 15.19
N GLY A 236 16.02 -8.86 14.92
CA GLY A 236 16.71 -7.92 14.02
C GLY A 236 16.24 -8.01 12.57
N GLU A 237 15.57 -9.10 12.18
CA GLU A 237 14.96 -9.25 10.85
C GLU A 237 13.72 -8.35 10.69
N VAL A 238 13.10 -7.94 11.80
CA VAL A 238 11.93 -7.04 11.81
C VAL A 238 12.20 -5.92 12.81
N PRO A 239 12.93 -4.86 12.43
CA PRO A 239 13.40 -3.82 13.37
C PRO A 239 12.29 -3.14 14.18
N ALA A 240 11.07 -3.02 13.64
CA ALA A 240 9.90 -2.52 14.37
C ALA A 240 9.56 -3.34 15.63
N THR A 241 9.95 -4.62 15.71
CA THR A 241 9.76 -5.44 16.92
C THR A 241 10.57 -4.94 18.10
N TYR A 242 11.68 -4.21 17.88
CA TYR A 242 12.43 -3.64 18.98
C TYR A 242 11.57 -2.62 19.76
N LEU A 243 10.58 -1.98 19.13
CA LEU A 243 9.67 -1.06 19.82
C LEU A 243 8.94 -1.73 20.99
N GLN A 244 8.82 -3.06 21.00
CA GLN A 244 8.31 -3.84 22.15
C GLN A 244 9.07 -3.58 23.46
N LEU A 245 10.30 -3.06 23.38
CA LEU A 245 11.12 -2.68 24.54
C LEU A 245 10.79 -1.29 25.09
N SER A 246 10.06 -0.46 24.35
CA SER A 246 9.69 0.90 24.77
C SER A 246 8.39 0.90 25.59
N GLN A 247 8.37 1.70 26.66
CA GLN A 247 7.15 1.95 27.43
C GLN A 247 6.33 3.13 26.89
N HIS A 248 6.88 3.86 25.91
CA HIS A 248 6.34 5.12 25.41
C HIS A 248 5.96 5.02 23.93
N VAL A 249 5.57 3.83 23.46
CA VAL A 249 5.18 3.59 22.08
C VAL A 249 3.72 3.21 21.97
N GLU A 250 3.07 3.63 20.89
CA GLU A 250 1.75 3.20 20.47
C GLU A 250 1.71 2.96 18.96
N PHE A 251 1.02 1.88 18.58
CA PHE A 251 0.74 1.57 17.18
C PHE A 251 -0.66 2.07 16.84
N VAL A 252 -0.75 2.97 15.88
CA VAL A 252 -2.01 3.53 15.38
C VAL A 252 -2.27 2.93 14.01
N LEU A 253 -3.37 2.18 13.88
CA LEU A 253 -3.72 1.40 12.71
C LEU A 253 -5.11 1.77 12.19
N ASP A 254 -5.33 1.59 10.89
CA ASP A 254 -6.69 1.44 10.37
C ASP A 254 -7.15 -0.03 10.49
N ALA A 255 -8.45 -0.27 10.31
CA ALA A 255 -9.03 -1.60 10.41
C ALA A 255 -8.38 -2.61 9.45
N ASP A 256 -7.98 -2.17 8.26
CA ASP A 256 -7.34 -3.01 7.25
C ASP A 256 -5.93 -3.42 7.67
N ALA A 257 -5.10 -2.51 8.20
CA ALA A 257 -3.76 -2.84 8.70
C ALA A 257 -3.80 -3.68 9.98
N ALA A 258 -4.88 -3.59 10.76
CA ALA A 258 -5.09 -4.43 11.94
C ALA A 258 -5.67 -5.81 11.61
N SER A 259 -6.13 -6.05 10.38
CA SER A 259 -6.96 -7.22 10.03
C SER A 259 -6.33 -8.60 10.27
N GLU A 260 -5.00 -8.69 10.34
CA GLU A 260 -4.27 -9.93 10.61
C GLU A 260 -3.87 -10.12 12.09
N LEU A 261 -4.09 -9.12 12.96
CA LEU A 261 -3.91 -9.28 14.41
C LEU A 261 -4.87 -10.34 14.93
N THR A 262 -4.44 -11.12 15.90
CA THR A 262 -5.16 -12.29 16.41
C THR A 262 -6.59 -11.95 16.84
N ARG A 263 -6.83 -10.79 17.46
CA ARG A 263 -8.18 -10.35 17.89
C ARG A 263 -9.17 -10.05 16.75
N PHE A 264 -8.69 -9.85 15.52
CA PHE A 264 -9.52 -9.61 14.34
C PHE A 264 -9.49 -10.80 13.38
N ASP A 265 -8.33 -11.44 13.22
CA ASP A 265 -8.17 -12.54 12.28
C ASP A 265 -8.74 -13.85 12.84
N THR A 266 -8.38 -14.18 14.07
CA THR A 266 -8.73 -15.42 14.76
C THR A 266 -9.31 -15.12 16.15
N PRO A 267 -10.41 -14.33 16.24
CA PRO A 267 -10.94 -13.81 17.51
C PRO A 267 -11.28 -14.91 18.52
N TRP A 268 -11.64 -16.10 18.05
CA TRP A 268 -11.95 -17.26 18.90
C TRP A 268 -10.77 -17.73 19.75
N LEU A 269 -9.53 -17.34 19.41
CA LEU A 269 -8.38 -17.63 20.25
C LEU A 269 -8.33 -16.77 21.51
N VAL A 270 -8.96 -15.61 21.53
CA VAL A 270 -8.79 -14.58 22.58
C VAL A 270 -10.10 -14.14 23.24
N LYS A 271 -11.25 -14.50 22.67
CA LYS A 271 -12.57 -14.19 23.22
C LYS A 271 -13.67 -15.10 22.70
N ASP A 272 -14.77 -15.11 23.44
CA ASP A 272 -16.03 -15.67 22.97
C ASP A 272 -16.55 -14.89 21.76
N CYS A 273 -17.04 -15.64 20.78
CA CYS A 273 -17.47 -15.12 19.50
C CYS A 273 -18.98 -15.29 19.30
N VAL A 274 -19.58 -14.35 18.57
CA VAL A 274 -20.90 -14.56 17.96
C VAL A 274 -20.67 -15.25 16.62
N TRP A 275 -21.03 -16.53 16.56
CA TRP A 275 -20.72 -17.41 15.42
C TRP A 275 -21.71 -17.28 14.26
N ASP A 276 -21.49 -16.28 13.41
CA ASP A 276 -22.17 -16.21 12.11
C ASP A 276 -21.56 -17.20 11.09
N ASN A 277 -22.21 -17.35 9.93
CA ASN A 277 -21.75 -18.28 8.89
C ASN A 277 -20.38 -17.90 8.31
N GLN A 278 -20.05 -16.63 8.24
CA GLN A 278 -18.77 -16.16 7.70
C GLN A 278 -17.61 -16.48 8.66
N LEU A 279 -17.80 -16.22 9.95
CA LEU A 279 -16.82 -16.50 10.99
C LEU A 279 -16.60 -18.00 11.16
N LYS A 280 -17.67 -18.80 11.15
CA LYS A 280 -17.57 -20.27 11.15
C LYS A 280 -16.77 -20.78 9.96
N LYS A 281 -17.13 -20.35 8.74
CA LYS A 281 -16.41 -20.75 7.52
C LYS A 281 -14.93 -20.39 7.60
N LYS A 282 -14.62 -19.17 8.06
CA LYS A 282 -13.24 -18.72 8.26
C LYS A 282 -12.50 -19.60 9.27
N ALA A 283 -13.07 -19.83 10.45
CA ALA A 283 -12.44 -20.58 11.53
C ALA A 283 -12.18 -22.04 11.16
N VAL A 284 -13.13 -22.71 10.50
CA VAL A 284 -12.98 -24.11 10.08
C VAL A 284 -11.94 -24.26 8.96
N ILE A 285 -11.89 -23.34 8.00
CA ILE A 285 -10.84 -23.32 6.97
C ILE A 285 -9.48 -23.06 7.60
N TRP A 286 -9.39 -22.11 8.54
CA TRP A 286 -8.17 -21.84 9.29
C TRP A 286 -7.70 -23.10 10.04
N LEU A 287 -8.59 -23.75 10.78
CA LEU A 287 -8.27 -24.96 11.54
C LEU A 287 -7.77 -26.07 10.62
N ALA A 288 -8.45 -26.31 9.50
CA ALA A 288 -8.05 -27.28 8.49
C ALA A 288 -6.61 -27.07 7.99
N ASN A 289 -6.23 -25.82 7.74
CA ASN A 289 -4.87 -25.48 7.33
C ASN A 289 -3.86 -25.65 8.48
N GLU A 290 -4.22 -25.22 9.70
CA GLU A 290 -3.34 -25.28 10.88
C GLU A 290 -2.96 -26.73 11.23
N VAL A 291 -3.94 -27.64 11.22
CA VAL A 291 -3.69 -29.07 11.50
C VAL A 291 -3.33 -29.88 10.25
N ASN A 292 -3.29 -29.23 9.07
CA ASN A 292 -3.06 -29.84 7.77
C ASN A 292 -3.98 -31.06 7.50
N LYS A 293 -5.29 -30.90 7.74
CA LYS A 293 -6.33 -31.91 7.48
C LYS A 293 -7.42 -31.34 6.57
N PRO A 294 -8.01 -32.16 5.67
CA PRO A 294 -9.24 -31.77 4.98
C PRO A 294 -10.35 -31.43 5.97
N VAL A 295 -11.22 -30.45 5.64
CA VAL A 295 -12.35 -30.00 6.49
C VAL A 295 -13.18 -31.16 7.02
N LEU A 296 -13.51 -32.15 6.17
CA LEU A 296 -14.32 -33.32 6.54
C LEU A 296 -13.62 -34.29 7.52
N LYS A 297 -12.31 -34.14 7.75
CA LYS A 297 -11.52 -34.97 8.69
C LYS A 297 -11.21 -34.27 10.01
N LEU A 298 -11.72 -33.05 10.22
CA LEU A 298 -11.57 -32.36 11.49
C LEU A 298 -12.41 -33.04 12.58
N THR A 299 -11.83 -33.18 13.77
CA THR A 299 -12.42 -33.84 14.93
C THR A 299 -12.79 -32.83 16.02
N GLU A 300 -13.57 -33.25 17.02
CA GLU A 300 -13.85 -32.39 18.18
C GLU A 300 -12.58 -32.02 18.95
N GLU A 301 -11.60 -32.93 19.02
CA GLU A 301 -10.29 -32.66 19.62
C GLU A 301 -9.55 -31.53 18.88
N ASP A 302 -9.61 -31.51 17.54
CA ASP A 302 -9.00 -30.43 16.75
C ASP A 302 -9.62 -29.06 17.12
N TYR A 303 -10.95 -28.97 17.24
CA TYR A 303 -11.63 -27.73 17.63
C TYR A 303 -11.27 -27.30 19.05
N ASN A 304 -11.31 -28.24 20.00
CA ASN A 304 -11.06 -27.97 21.41
C ASN A 304 -9.62 -27.51 21.67
N ASN A 305 -8.64 -28.13 21.00
CA ASN A 305 -7.22 -27.80 21.18
C ASN A 305 -6.79 -26.48 20.51
N HIS A 306 -7.66 -25.87 19.70
CA HIS A 306 -7.34 -24.64 18.94
C HIS A 306 -8.32 -23.49 19.25
N GLY A 307 -8.84 -23.44 20.48
CA GLY A 307 -9.67 -22.32 20.95
C GLY A 307 -11.08 -22.28 20.35
N MET A 308 -11.54 -23.34 19.70
CA MET A 308 -12.87 -23.41 19.07
C MET A 308 -13.85 -24.26 19.87
N ALA A 309 -13.59 -24.49 21.16
CA ALA A 309 -14.45 -25.25 22.05
C ALA A 309 -15.87 -24.62 22.16
N GLN A 310 -15.96 -23.29 22.21
CA GLN A 310 -17.24 -22.58 22.22
C GLN A 310 -18.11 -22.95 21.00
N LEU A 311 -17.52 -22.93 19.79
CA LEU A 311 -18.23 -23.30 18.56
C LEU A 311 -18.71 -24.75 18.60
N ALA A 312 -17.86 -25.67 19.06
CA ALA A 312 -18.18 -27.09 19.16
C ALA A 312 -19.34 -27.34 20.14
N VAL A 313 -19.41 -26.59 21.24
CA VAL A 313 -20.47 -26.71 22.25
C VAL A 313 -21.78 -26.05 21.80
N GLU A 314 -21.72 -24.85 21.23
CA GLU A 314 -22.92 -24.07 20.90
C GLU A 314 -23.59 -24.50 19.59
N GLN A 315 -22.81 -24.89 18.57
CA GLN A 315 -23.33 -25.23 17.23
C GLN A 315 -22.98 -26.63 16.77
N GLY A 316 -22.40 -27.46 17.64
CA GLY A 316 -22.08 -28.85 17.34
C GLY A 316 -23.33 -29.71 17.04
N PRO A 317 -23.15 -30.96 16.58
CA PRO A 317 -21.88 -31.69 16.49
C PRO A 317 -20.91 -31.16 15.43
N VAL A 318 -19.58 -31.23 15.70
CA VAL A 318 -18.52 -30.78 14.77
C VAL A 318 -18.64 -31.43 13.38
N TYR A 319 -19.09 -32.68 13.33
CA TYR A 319 -19.37 -33.38 12.08
C TYR A 319 -20.32 -32.62 11.15
N ASN A 320 -21.40 -32.04 11.70
CA ASN A 320 -22.38 -31.30 10.92
C ASN A 320 -21.82 -29.95 10.45
N ILE A 321 -21.03 -29.28 11.32
CA ILE A 321 -20.32 -28.04 10.96
C ILE A 321 -19.39 -28.28 9.78
N ASN A 322 -18.59 -29.35 9.83
CA ASN A 322 -17.66 -29.69 8.76
C ASN A 322 -18.38 -29.94 7.42
N ILE A 323 -19.52 -30.64 7.43
CA ILE A 323 -20.33 -30.89 6.22
C ILE A 323 -20.88 -29.57 5.66
N ASP A 324 -21.46 -28.73 6.52
CA ASP A 324 -22.01 -27.44 6.12
C ASP A 324 -20.92 -26.56 5.47
N ILE A 325 -19.77 -26.40 6.13
CA ILE A 325 -18.66 -25.60 5.59
C ILE A 325 -18.09 -26.22 4.30
N PHE A 326 -17.94 -27.54 4.24
CA PHE A 326 -17.49 -28.22 3.02
C PHE A 326 -18.43 -27.96 1.85
N ASN A 327 -19.76 -28.09 2.05
CA ASN A 327 -20.75 -27.81 1.02
C ASN A 327 -20.71 -26.35 0.59
N GLN A 328 -20.57 -25.41 1.52
CA GLN A 328 -20.42 -23.99 1.19
C GLN A 328 -19.17 -23.68 0.36
N ILE A 329 -18.06 -24.40 0.54
CA ILE A 329 -16.85 -24.26 -0.30
C ILE A 329 -17.08 -24.93 -1.67
N GLN A 330 -17.63 -26.14 -1.68
CA GLN A 330 -17.87 -26.89 -2.91
C GLN A 330 -18.87 -26.17 -3.82
N HIS A 331 -19.89 -25.51 -3.25
CA HIS A 331 -20.88 -24.76 -4.01
C HIS A 331 -20.30 -23.53 -4.73
N THR A 332 -19.17 -22.95 -4.27
CA THR A 332 -18.52 -21.83 -4.97
C THR A 332 -17.82 -22.24 -6.27
N ILE A 333 -17.58 -23.53 -6.48
CA ILE A 333 -16.86 -24.05 -7.66
C ILE A 333 -17.86 -24.34 -8.78
N THR A 334 -18.16 -23.37 -9.64
CA THR A 334 -19.05 -23.56 -10.78
C THR A 334 -18.32 -23.50 -12.13
N GLY A 335 -18.77 -24.32 -13.07
CA GLY A 335 -18.42 -24.20 -14.49
C GLY A 335 -19.34 -23.23 -15.24
N TRP A 336 -20.33 -22.64 -14.57
CA TRP A 336 -21.38 -21.78 -15.11
C TRP A 336 -21.35 -20.42 -14.39
N PRO A 337 -20.35 -19.56 -14.68
CA PRO A 337 -20.21 -18.27 -13.99
C PRO A 337 -21.42 -17.34 -14.21
N GLY A 338 -22.07 -17.43 -15.36
CA GLY A 338 -23.33 -16.76 -15.64
C GLY A 338 -24.56 -17.55 -15.19
N GLY A 339 -24.40 -18.65 -14.46
CA GLY A 339 -25.48 -19.54 -14.01
C GLY A 339 -25.90 -20.57 -15.07
N LYS A 340 -26.41 -21.71 -14.60
CA LYS A 340 -26.76 -22.85 -15.44
C LYS A 340 -28.27 -22.85 -15.74
N PRO A 341 -28.70 -22.80 -17.01
CA PRO A 341 -30.12 -22.90 -17.36
C PRO A 341 -30.75 -24.18 -16.80
N ASP A 342 -32.00 -24.09 -16.37
CA ASP A 342 -32.81 -25.20 -15.84
C ASP A 342 -32.18 -25.93 -14.64
N ALA A 343 -31.25 -25.28 -13.94
CA ALA A 343 -30.66 -25.83 -12.73
C ALA A 343 -31.66 -25.79 -11.57
N ASP A 344 -31.72 -26.91 -10.83
CA ASP A 344 -32.37 -26.96 -9.52
C ASP A 344 -31.47 -26.26 -8.49
N ASP A 345 -31.99 -25.23 -7.84
CA ASP A 345 -31.28 -24.45 -6.83
C ASP A 345 -31.57 -24.92 -5.38
N SER A 346 -32.36 -25.98 -5.21
CA SER A 346 -32.83 -26.47 -3.90
C SER A 346 -31.71 -26.86 -2.93
N GLN A 347 -30.58 -27.34 -3.44
CA GLN A 347 -29.41 -27.76 -2.66
C GLN A 347 -28.17 -26.89 -2.93
N ARG A 348 -28.11 -26.28 -4.11
CA ARG A 348 -26.95 -25.51 -4.57
C ARG A 348 -27.42 -24.25 -5.27
N PRO A 349 -27.03 -23.05 -4.79
CA PRO A 349 -27.42 -21.82 -5.44
C PRO A 349 -26.77 -21.71 -6.83
N GLU A 350 -27.54 -21.95 -7.89
CA GLU A 350 -27.09 -21.84 -9.28
C GLU A 350 -28.14 -21.05 -10.07
N ARG A 351 -27.79 -19.84 -10.51
CA ARG A 351 -28.77 -18.88 -11.07
C ARG A 351 -29.29 -19.32 -12.44
N ALA A 352 -30.43 -20.00 -12.47
CA ALA A 352 -31.03 -20.51 -13.71
C ALA A 352 -31.56 -19.42 -14.65
N LEU A 353 -32.11 -18.33 -14.11
CA LEU A 353 -32.76 -17.29 -14.90
C LEU A 353 -32.06 -15.91 -14.76
N PRO A 354 -32.02 -15.12 -15.84
CA PRO A 354 -32.31 -15.52 -17.22
C PRO A 354 -31.24 -16.51 -17.74
N ALA A 355 -31.61 -17.38 -18.68
CA ALA A 355 -30.70 -18.41 -19.22
C ALA A 355 -29.47 -17.81 -19.93
N LYS A 356 -29.64 -16.67 -20.59
CA LYS A 356 -28.56 -15.83 -21.11
C LYS A 356 -28.57 -14.50 -20.38
N LYS A 357 -27.40 -14.08 -19.89
CA LYS A 357 -27.23 -12.83 -19.14
C LYS A 357 -26.40 -11.85 -19.94
N ARG A 358 -26.64 -10.57 -19.70
CA ARG A 358 -25.70 -9.52 -20.06
C ARG A 358 -24.68 -9.39 -18.93
N SER A 359 -23.39 -9.39 -19.27
CA SER A 359 -22.30 -9.34 -18.32
C SER A 359 -21.27 -8.33 -18.77
N ILE A 360 -20.87 -7.45 -17.86
CA ILE A 360 -19.81 -6.48 -18.08
C ILE A 360 -18.59 -6.88 -17.25
N ILE A 361 -17.44 -6.94 -17.90
CA ILE A 361 -16.15 -7.22 -17.29
C ILE A 361 -15.38 -5.90 -17.24
N PHE A 362 -15.19 -5.37 -16.04
CA PHE A 362 -14.30 -4.23 -15.84
C PHE A 362 -12.87 -4.75 -15.73
N SER A 363 -12.02 -4.27 -16.64
CA SER A 363 -10.59 -4.58 -16.68
C SER A 363 -9.82 -3.31 -16.31
N PRO A 364 -9.39 -3.15 -15.03
CA PRO A 364 -8.72 -1.94 -14.58
C PRO A 364 -7.46 -1.63 -15.37
N HIS A 365 -6.67 -2.66 -15.70
CA HIS A 365 -5.57 -2.60 -16.65
C HIS A 365 -5.84 -3.52 -17.87
N PRO A 366 -5.40 -3.19 -19.10
CA PRO A 366 -5.68 -3.94 -20.33
C PRO A 366 -5.39 -5.45 -20.40
N ASP A 367 -4.80 -6.06 -19.37
CA ASP A 367 -4.48 -7.48 -19.26
C ASP A 367 -5.14 -8.18 -18.05
N ASP A 368 -5.80 -7.42 -17.16
CA ASP A 368 -6.37 -7.94 -15.90
C ASP A 368 -7.51 -8.94 -16.15
N ASP A 369 -8.33 -8.71 -17.18
CA ASP A 369 -9.41 -9.58 -17.63
C ASP A 369 -8.90 -10.98 -18.01
N VAL A 370 -7.74 -11.05 -18.67
CA VAL A 370 -7.14 -12.32 -19.09
C VAL A 370 -6.37 -12.97 -17.94
N ILE A 371 -5.51 -12.21 -17.25
CA ILE A 371 -4.61 -12.75 -16.20
C ILE A 371 -5.39 -13.16 -14.95
N SER A 372 -6.40 -12.39 -14.56
CA SER A 372 -7.11 -12.59 -13.29
C SER A 372 -8.37 -13.43 -13.44
N MET A 373 -9.06 -13.36 -14.58
CA MET A 373 -10.36 -14.00 -14.76
C MET A 373 -10.60 -14.62 -16.15
N GLY A 374 -9.54 -14.90 -16.93
CA GLY A 374 -9.67 -15.39 -18.30
C GLY A 374 -10.52 -16.67 -18.43
N GLY A 375 -10.44 -17.59 -17.46
CA GLY A 375 -11.29 -18.78 -17.44
C GLY A 375 -12.78 -18.47 -17.29
N THR A 376 -13.13 -17.50 -16.44
CA THR A 376 -14.51 -17.00 -16.28
C THR A 376 -14.96 -16.28 -17.54
N PHE A 377 -14.11 -15.42 -18.10
CA PHE A 377 -14.38 -14.66 -19.31
C PHE A 377 -14.72 -15.59 -20.48
N ILE A 378 -13.84 -16.55 -20.80
CA ILE A 378 -14.05 -17.54 -21.87
C ILE A 378 -15.35 -18.32 -21.63
N ARG A 379 -15.60 -18.77 -20.39
CA ARG A 379 -16.82 -19.53 -20.07
C ARG A 379 -18.10 -18.73 -20.27
N LEU A 380 -18.10 -17.44 -19.96
CA LEU A 380 -19.27 -16.60 -20.19
C LEU A 380 -19.59 -16.52 -21.70
N VAL A 381 -18.55 -16.36 -22.53
CA VAL A 381 -18.69 -16.29 -23.99
C VAL A 381 -19.11 -17.64 -24.58
N ASP A 382 -18.43 -18.73 -24.19
CA ASP A 382 -18.76 -20.11 -24.63
C ASP A 382 -20.21 -20.50 -24.30
N GLN A 383 -20.75 -19.98 -23.21
CA GLN A 383 -22.14 -20.20 -22.77
C GLN A 383 -23.15 -19.31 -23.51
N GLY A 384 -22.69 -18.45 -24.42
CA GLY A 384 -23.52 -17.60 -25.26
C GLY A 384 -24.19 -16.46 -24.48
N HIS A 385 -23.56 -16.01 -23.38
CA HIS A 385 -23.96 -14.77 -22.72
C HIS A 385 -23.59 -13.54 -23.57
N ASP A 386 -24.27 -12.43 -23.30
CA ASP A 386 -24.00 -11.14 -23.90
C ASP A 386 -22.90 -10.44 -23.09
N VAL A 387 -21.64 -10.64 -23.49
CA VAL A 387 -20.47 -10.27 -22.69
C VAL A 387 -19.79 -9.04 -23.27
N HIS A 388 -19.59 -8.03 -22.45
CA HIS A 388 -18.83 -6.82 -22.75
C HIS A 388 -17.58 -6.76 -21.88
N VAL A 389 -16.48 -6.26 -22.42
CA VAL A 389 -15.27 -5.93 -21.65
C VAL A 389 -14.99 -4.44 -21.73
N ALA A 390 -14.68 -3.82 -20.60
CA ALA A 390 -14.43 -2.39 -20.48
C ALA A 390 -13.08 -2.11 -19.82
N TYR A 391 -12.15 -1.61 -20.63
CA TYR A 391 -10.79 -1.29 -20.23
C TYR A 391 -10.73 0.14 -19.66
N GLN A 392 -10.39 0.24 -18.37
CA GLN A 392 -10.50 1.49 -17.63
C GLN A 392 -9.31 2.45 -17.85
N THR A 393 -8.15 1.94 -18.24
CA THR A 393 -6.94 2.74 -18.55
C THR A 393 -6.34 2.35 -19.89
N SER A 394 -5.61 3.27 -20.51
CA SER A 394 -4.81 3.00 -21.71
C SER A 394 -3.65 2.03 -21.48
N GLY A 395 -3.21 1.84 -20.24
CA GLY A 395 -2.04 0.99 -19.92
C GLY A 395 -0.71 1.56 -20.41
N ASN A 396 -0.68 2.85 -20.82
CA ASN A 396 0.50 3.48 -21.41
C ASN A 396 1.72 3.50 -20.48
N THR A 397 1.55 3.39 -19.16
CA THR A 397 2.65 3.34 -18.20
C THR A 397 3.33 1.97 -18.09
N ALA A 398 2.73 0.92 -18.67
CA ALA A 398 3.19 -0.47 -18.54
C ALA A 398 3.87 -1.01 -19.82
N VAL A 399 4.25 -0.12 -20.75
CA VAL A 399 4.94 -0.48 -21.99
C VAL A 399 6.37 0.06 -21.95
N TRP A 400 7.32 -0.80 -22.28
CA TRP A 400 8.73 -0.47 -22.34
C TRP A 400 9.04 0.46 -23.50
N ASP A 401 10.03 1.32 -23.32
CA ASP A 401 10.45 2.29 -24.35
C ASP A 401 10.96 1.57 -25.62
N ASP A 402 11.61 0.42 -25.47
CA ASP A 402 12.07 -0.39 -26.61
C ASP A 402 10.92 -0.95 -27.45
N ASP A 403 9.77 -1.25 -26.83
CA ASP A 403 8.57 -1.67 -27.57
C ASP A 403 8.02 -0.51 -28.41
N VAL A 404 8.05 0.72 -27.89
CA VAL A 404 7.64 1.91 -28.66
C VAL A 404 8.47 2.03 -29.94
N LEU A 405 9.80 1.93 -29.82
CA LEU A 405 10.69 2.01 -30.98
C LEU A 405 10.41 0.88 -31.98
N ARG A 406 10.25 -0.36 -31.51
CA ARG A 406 9.95 -1.53 -32.35
C ARG A 406 8.64 -1.37 -33.13
N TYR A 407 7.57 -0.89 -32.49
CA TYR A 407 6.28 -0.68 -33.16
C TYR A 407 6.31 0.52 -34.12
N MET A 408 7.08 1.56 -33.81
CA MET A 408 7.30 2.68 -34.74
C MET A 408 8.08 2.25 -35.98
N GLU A 409 9.11 1.42 -35.83
CA GLU A 409 9.83 0.81 -36.96
C GLU A 409 8.91 0.00 -37.85
N PHE A 410 8.06 -0.86 -37.25
CA PHE A 410 7.02 -1.59 -37.99
C PHE A 410 6.08 -0.67 -38.76
N ALA A 411 5.60 0.41 -38.13
CA ALA A 411 4.70 1.37 -38.78
C ALA A 411 5.38 2.09 -39.95
N ILE A 412 6.65 2.47 -39.81
CA ILE A 412 7.44 3.09 -40.89
C ILE A 412 7.61 2.12 -42.05
N ASP A 413 8.05 0.89 -41.78
CA ASP A 413 8.28 -0.13 -42.81
C ASP A 413 6.99 -0.50 -43.55
N PHE A 414 5.87 -0.64 -42.82
CA PHE A 414 4.56 -0.91 -43.40
C PHE A 414 4.08 0.24 -44.31
N THR A 415 4.14 1.47 -43.81
CA THR A 415 3.74 2.68 -44.57
C THR A 415 4.59 2.84 -45.85
N LYS A 416 5.90 2.56 -45.75
CA LYS A 416 6.80 2.55 -46.90
C LYS A 416 6.44 1.46 -47.91
N SER A 417 6.00 0.28 -47.45
CA SER A 417 5.63 -0.84 -48.32
C SER A 417 4.40 -0.57 -49.18
N ILE A 418 3.48 0.27 -48.70
CA ILE A 418 2.26 0.68 -49.42
C ILE A 418 2.47 1.97 -50.24
N GLY A 419 3.68 2.54 -50.25
CA GLY A 419 4.03 3.70 -51.07
C GLY A 419 3.60 5.05 -50.50
N GLU A 420 3.32 5.12 -49.19
CA GLU A 420 2.94 6.36 -48.51
C GLU A 420 4.16 7.11 -47.93
N ASP A 421 3.99 8.41 -47.68
CA ASP A 421 5.05 9.26 -47.11
C ASP A 421 5.31 8.89 -45.64
N THR A 422 6.59 8.67 -45.31
CA THR A 422 7.04 8.27 -43.96
C THR A 422 7.80 9.38 -43.23
N THR A 423 7.96 10.56 -43.84
CA THR A 423 8.77 11.66 -43.30
C THR A 423 8.37 12.05 -41.86
N HIS A 424 7.07 12.13 -41.60
CA HIS A 424 6.56 12.46 -40.26
C HIS A 424 6.82 11.34 -39.23
N LEU A 425 6.61 10.08 -39.63
CA LEU A 425 6.83 8.93 -38.74
C LEU A 425 8.31 8.76 -38.39
N GLN A 426 9.20 8.98 -39.37
CA GLN A 426 10.65 8.96 -39.17
C GLN A 426 11.08 10.06 -38.21
N LYS A 427 10.56 11.28 -38.37
CA LYS A 427 10.84 12.38 -37.45
C LYS A 427 10.38 12.06 -36.02
N SER A 428 9.15 11.61 -35.82
CA SER A 428 8.66 11.20 -34.49
C SER A 428 9.53 10.10 -33.89
N TYR A 429 9.96 9.10 -34.69
CA TYR A 429 10.88 8.06 -34.23
C TYR A 429 12.23 8.62 -33.77
N GLU A 430 12.82 9.55 -34.53
CA GLU A 430 14.08 10.21 -34.16
C GLU A 430 13.94 11.03 -32.86
N ASP A 431 12.84 11.78 -32.72
CA ASP A 431 12.53 12.56 -31.53
C ASP A 431 12.37 11.65 -30.29
N MET A 432 11.65 10.53 -30.42
CA MET A 432 11.49 9.53 -29.36
C MET A 432 12.84 8.91 -28.97
N ARG A 433 13.66 8.53 -29.95
CA ARG A 433 14.99 7.94 -29.73
C ARG A 433 15.96 8.91 -29.07
N ALA A 434 15.82 10.21 -29.32
CA ALA A 434 16.59 11.26 -28.65
C ALA A 434 16.08 11.54 -27.22
N PHE A 435 14.77 11.42 -26.99
CA PHE A 435 14.14 11.65 -25.69
C PHE A 435 14.52 10.57 -24.67
N PHE A 436 14.38 9.28 -25.00
CA PHE A 436 14.55 8.19 -24.03
C PHE A 436 15.88 8.20 -23.24
N PRO A 437 17.06 8.46 -23.84
CA PRO A 437 18.32 8.53 -23.10
C PRO A 437 18.47 9.74 -22.17
N THR A 438 17.71 10.81 -22.38
CA THR A 438 17.79 12.07 -21.60
C THR A 438 16.71 12.18 -20.53
N LYS A 439 15.68 11.33 -20.63
CA LYS A 439 14.53 11.27 -19.73
C LYS A 439 14.96 11.09 -18.27
N GLN A 440 14.48 11.97 -17.41
CA GLN A 440 14.70 11.87 -15.98
C GLN A 440 13.79 10.81 -15.33
N PRO A 441 14.20 10.23 -14.20
CA PRO A 441 13.34 9.41 -13.35
C PRO A 441 11.94 10.02 -13.13
N ASN A 442 10.89 9.29 -13.54
CA ASN A 442 9.48 9.72 -13.45
C ASN A 442 9.10 10.98 -14.26
N GLU A 443 9.94 11.39 -15.20
CA GLU A 443 9.53 12.35 -16.22
C GLU A 443 8.40 11.75 -17.08
N ILE A 444 7.37 12.56 -17.33
CA ILE A 444 6.20 12.14 -18.10
C ILE A 444 6.62 11.99 -19.56
N ASP A 445 6.25 10.87 -20.17
CA ASP A 445 6.42 10.66 -21.60
C ASP A 445 5.68 11.71 -22.42
N THR A 446 6.24 12.11 -23.55
CA THR A 446 5.55 12.98 -24.51
C THR A 446 4.21 12.36 -24.91
N GLN A 447 3.26 13.20 -25.35
CA GLN A 447 1.94 12.69 -25.75
C GLN A 447 2.03 11.62 -26.85
N GLU A 448 2.96 11.79 -27.80
CA GLU A 448 3.18 10.82 -28.88
C GLU A 448 3.63 9.47 -28.35
N ILE A 449 4.61 9.44 -27.43
CA ILE A 449 5.08 8.20 -26.80
C ILE A 449 3.93 7.53 -26.04
N ARG A 450 3.18 8.30 -25.24
CA ARG A 450 2.03 7.77 -24.49
C ARG A 450 0.95 7.19 -25.40
N ASN A 451 0.70 7.82 -26.55
CA ASN A 451 -0.24 7.32 -27.55
C ASN A 451 0.23 5.97 -28.11
N VAL A 452 1.50 5.85 -28.54
CA VAL A 452 2.04 4.58 -29.07
C VAL A 452 1.95 3.48 -28.00
N LYS A 453 2.37 3.76 -26.76
CA LYS A 453 2.24 2.80 -25.65
C LYS A 453 0.80 2.38 -25.41
N GLY A 454 -0.14 3.32 -25.42
CA GLY A 454 -1.58 3.03 -25.30
C GLY A 454 -2.11 2.18 -26.45
N PHE A 455 -1.66 2.43 -27.69
CA PHE A 455 -2.07 1.64 -28.86
C PHE A 455 -1.57 0.20 -28.78
N ILE A 456 -0.34 -0.02 -28.34
CA ILE A 456 0.21 -1.37 -28.13
C ILE A 456 -0.71 -2.16 -27.18
N ARG A 457 -1.00 -1.60 -25.99
CA ARG A 457 -1.88 -2.26 -25.01
C ARG A 457 -3.30 -2.46 -25.51
N LYS A 458 -3.84 -1.46 -26.20
CA LYS A 458 -5.17 -1.55 -26.84
C LYS A 458 -5.22 -2.73 -27.82
N THR A 459 -4.21 -2.92 -28.66
CA THR A 459 -4.18 -4.03 -29.63
C THR A 459 -4.03 -5.39 -28.97
N GLU A 460 -3.25 -5.50 -27.91
CA GLU A 460 -3.10 -6.73 -27.12
C GLU A 460 -4.42 -7.11 -26.44
N ALA A 461 -5.10 -6.15 -25.83
CA ALA A 461 -6.42 -6.31 -25.22
C ALA A 461 -7.48 -6.77 -26.23
N ILE A 462 -7.54 -6.12 -27.40
CA ILE A 462 -8.43 -6.55 -28.50
C ILE A 462 -8.13 -8.01 -28.90
N SER A 463 -6.86 -8.36 -29.05
CA SER A 463 -6.47 -9.73 -29.40
C SER A 463 -6.90 -10.74 -28.33
N GLY A 464 -6.76 -10.40 -27.05
CA GLY A 464 -7.19 -11.23 -25.92
C GLY A 464 -8.71 -11.44 -25.90
N ALA A 465 -9.48 -10.36 -26.04
CA ALA A 465 -10.94 -10.42 -26.08
C ALA A 465 -11.46 -11.21 -27.29
N ARG A 466 -10.88 -11.01 -28.48
CA ARG A 466 -11.20 -11.80 -29.68
C ARG A 466 -10.89 -13.28 -29.51
N TYR A 467 -9.77 -13.60 -28.86
CA TYR A 467 -9.44 -14.99 -28.53
C TYR A 467 -10.49 -15.62 -27.60
N ALA A 468 -11.03 -14.86 -26.64
CA ALA A 468 -12.13 -15.29 -25.80
C ALA A 468 -13.47 -15.41 -26.54
N GLY A 469 -13.56 -14.97 -27.80
CA GLY A 469 -14.74 -15.08 -28.67
C GLY A 469 -15.60 -13.80 -28.77
N LEU A 470 -15.13 -12.67 -28.23
CA LEU A 470 -15.85 -11.40 -28.32
C LEU A 470 -15.81 -10.79 -29.72
N GLN A 471 -16.88 -10.08 -30.08
CA GLN A 471 -16.94 -9.21 -31.25
C GLN A 471 -16.44 -7.81 -30.90
N ASP A 472 -15.94 -7.06 -31.89
CA ASP A 472 -15.31 -5.76 -31.67
C ASP A 472 -16.24 -4.70 -31.04
N ASP A 473 -17.55 -4.78 -31.30
CA ASP A 473 -18.57 -3.89 -30.72
C ASP A 473 -18.87 -4.17 -29.23
N HIS A 474 -18.30 -5.24 -28.66
CA HIS A 474 -18.39 -5.59 -27.25
C HIS A 474 -17.10 -5.26 -26.48
N ILE A 475 -16.12 -4.62 -27.13
CA ILE A 475 -14.82 -4.26 -26.58
C ILE A 475 -14.75 -2.74 -26.39
N HIS A 476 -14.74 -2.29 -25.14
CA HIS A 476 -14.87 -0.87 -24.79
C HIS A 476 -13.58 -0.33 -24.16
N PHE A 477 -13.13 0.84 -24.61
CA PHE A 477 -11.95 1.53 -24.08
C PHE A 477 -12.38 2.85 -23.45
N MET A 478 -12.41 2.89 -22.12
CA MET A 478 -12.90 4.05 -21.38
C MET A 478 -11.82 5.12 -21.19
N ALA A 479 -10.56 4.70 -20.98
CA ALA A 479 -9.42 5.59 -20.69
C ALA A 479 -9.77 6.68 -19.67
N LEU A 480 -10.27 6.25 -18.50
CA LEU A 480 -10.81 7.11 -17.46
C LEU A 480 -9.77 8.17 -17.00
N PRO A 481 -10.12 9.47 -16.92
CA PRO A 481 -9.26 10.55 -16.43
C PRO A 481 -8.60 10.30 -15.07
N PHE A 482 -9.25 9.51 -14.21
CA PHE A 482 -8.70 9.01 -12.95
C PHE A 482 -7.34 8.31 -13.15
N TYR A 483 -7.20 7.54 -14.23
CA TYR A 483 -5.99 6.79 -14.57
C TYR A 483 -5.05 7.55 -15.53
N GLU A 484 -5.56 8.43 -16.40
CA GLU A 484 -4.80 9.08 -17.49
C GLU A 484 -3.95 10.29 -17.05
N THR A 485 -3.17 10.14 -15.97
CA THR A 485 -2.35 11.25 -15.45
C THR A 485 -0.97 11.35 -16.12
N GLY A 486 -0.54 10.29 -16.83
CA GLY A 486 0.84 10.12 -17.28
C GLY A 486 1.86 9.98 -16.14
N LYS A 487 1.40 9.96 -14.88
CA LYS A 487 2.18 9.80 -13.67
C LYS A 487 1.78 8.50 -12.98
N THR A 488 2.60 8.07 -12.03
CA THR A 488 2.27 6.97 -11.12
C THR A 488 1.15 7.35 -10.13
N LYS A 489 0.99 8.64 -9.83
CA LYS A 489 -0.11 9.13 -8.99
C LYS A 489 -1.39 9.26 -9.81
N LYS A 490 -2.45 8.57 -9.37
CA LYS A 490 -3.80 8.69 -9.94
C LYS A 490 -4.43 10.04 -9.56
N ASN A 491 -5.34 10.54 -10.38
CA ASN A 491 -6.15 11.70 -10.03
C ASN A 491 -7.19 11.30 -8.97
N SER A 492 -7.88 12.28 -8.39
CA SER A 492 -9.13 12.01 -7.68
C SER A 492 -10.20 11.65 -8.71
N VAL A 493 -11.16 10.78 -8.32
CA VAL A 493 -12.32 10.47 -9.17
C VAL A 493 -13.10 11.75 -9.45
N GLY A 494 -13.36 12.06 -10.72
CA GLY A 494 -14.11 13.23 -11.16
C GLY A 494 -15.46 12.87 -11.79
N GLU A 495 -16.27 13.88 -12.08
CA GLU A 495 -17.57 13.73 -12.78
C GLU A 495 -17.42 13.09 -14.16
N GLU A 496 -16.32 13.36 -14.87
CA GLU A 496 -16.05 12.76 -16.17
C GLU A 496 -15.85 11.23 -16.08
N ASP A 497 -15.19 10.74 -15.03
CA ASP A 497 -15.04 9.30 -14.80
C ASP A 497 -16.40 8.62 -14.58
N ILE A 498 -17.29 9.30 -13.85
CA ILE A 498 -18.64 8.82 -13.57
C ILE A 498 -19.46 8.78 -14.85
N GLN A 499 -19.42 9.85 -15.65
CA GLN A 499 -20.17 9.92 -16.91
C GLN A 499 -19.72 8.84 -17.90
N LEU A 500 -18.41 8.65 -18.08
CA LEU A 500 -17.88 7.59 -18.95
C LEU A 500 -18.31 6.18 -18.51
N THR A 501 -18.50 5.97 -17.20
CA THR A 501 -18.99 4.70 -16.64
C THR A 501 -20.50 4.53 -16.84
N ILE A 502 -21.28 5.63 -16.88
CA ILE A 502 -22.73 5.61 -17.14
C ILE A 502 -23.05 5.40 -18.62
N ASP A 503 -22.23 5.95 -19.51
CA ASP A 503 -22.43 5.87 -20.97
C ASP A 503 -22.18 4.47 -21.54
N LEU A 504 -21.41 3.65 -20.80
CA LEU A 504 -21.12 2.25 -21.06
C LEU A 504 -22.30 1.33 -20.69
#